data_AF-H1KVP6-F1
#
_entry.id   AF-H1KVP6-F1
#
_cell.length_a   1.000
_cell.length_b   1.000
_cell.length_c   1.000
_cell.angle_alpha   90.00
_cell.angle_beta   90.00
_cell.angle_gamma   90.00
#
_symmetry.space_group_name_H-M   'P 1'
#
loop_
_entity.id
_entity.type
_entity.pdbx_description
1 polymer ?
#
loop_
_entity_poly.entity_id
_entity_poly.type
_entity_poly.pdbx_seq_one_letter_code
_entity_poly.pdbx_strand_id
1 'polypeptide(L)'
;MPTIREYSTPADNPGRLADLKALQTEYAGSRDIEIVPGDANSALLALLGSGFSKKTHRAYIFLDPFGIQVPWKTIEALAATKAIEVMINFPMGMAIRRMMPRTGDVPPGWGISLDTFFGTPDWRDHAYEEVTDLGGTRTAKFADSEVRLLEWYRSRLQAAFGFVSRAQLITNTRGGHLYYLIWAGPRVEGLKGADYILTMKPTGTSGRKPMLL
;
A
#
# COMPACT_ATOMS: atom_id res chain seq x y z
N MET A 1 -18.02 4.68 19.52
CA MET A 1 -17.84 4.01 18.22
C MET A 1 -16.59 4.59 17.56
N PRO A 2 -15.76 3.82 16.86
CA PRO A 2 -14.67 4.39 16.07
C PRO A 2 -15.24 5.20 14.90
N THR A 3 -14.68 6.38 14.64
CA THR A 3 -14.98 7.19 13.45
C THR A 3 -14.28 6.59 12.24
N ILE A 4 -15.01 6.38 11.15
CA ILE A 4 -14.46 5.99 9.86
C ILE A 4 -14.20 7.28 9.07
N ARG A 5 -12.97 7.48 8.63
CA ARG A 5 -12.57 8.64 7.82
C ARG A 5 -12.17 8.16 6.44
N GLU A 6 -12.88 8.62 5.42
CA GLU A 6 -12.53 8.38 4.02
C GLU A 6 -11.96 9.67 3.44
N TYR A 7 -10.76 9.57 2.86
CA TYR A 7 -10.10 10.68 2.18
C TYR A 7 -10.17 10.46 0.68
N SER A 8 -10.81 11.39 -0.04
CA SER A 8 -10.94 11.30 -1.49
C SER A 8 -10.69 12.66 -2.14
N THR A 9 -9.89 12.66 -3.19
CA THR A 9 -9.69 13.78 -4.10
C THR A 9 -10.89 13.90 -5.04
N PRO A 10 -11.58 15.06 -5.12
CA PRO A 10 -12.72 15.25 -6.03
C PRO A 10 -12.39 15.08 -7.51
N ALA A 11 -11.11 15.25 -7.89
CA ALA A 11 -10.66 15.19 -9.28
C ALA A 11 -10.68 13.77 -9.89
N ASP A 12 -10.66 12.72 -9.07
CA ASP A 12 -10.44 11.36 -9.58
C ASP A 12 -11.74 10.68 -10.03
N ASN A 13 -12.89 11.02 -9.44
CA ASN A 13 -14.21 10.58 -9.90
C ASN A 13 -15.36 11.28 -9.11
N PRO A 14 -16.12 12.22 -9.70
CA PRO A 14 -17.24 12.88 -9.01
C PRO A 14 -18.37 11.92 -8.59
N GLY A 15 -18.54 10.79 -9.29
CA GLY A 15 -19.49 9.73 -8.92
C GLY A 15 -19.10 9.04 -7.61
N ARG A 16 -17.80 8.84 -7.37
CA ARG A 16 -17.29 8.19 -6.15
C ARG A 16 -17.61 8.99 -4.89
N LEU A 17 -17.56 10.33 -4.95
CA LEU A 17 -17.94 11.17 -3.82
C LEU A 17 -19.43 11.07 -3.51
N ALA A 18 -20.29 10.94 -4.53
CA ALA A 18 -21.71 10.73 -4.34
C ALA A 18 -21.99 9.36 -3.69
N ASP A 19 -21.31 8.30 -4.14
CA ASP A 19 -21.42 6.96 -3.56
C ASP A 19 -20.99 6.94 -2.09
N LEU A 20 -19.89 7.62 -1.75
CA LEU A 20 -19.44 7.74 -0.36
C LEU A 20 -20.46 8.47 0.52
N LYS A 21 -21.07 9.55 0.02
CA LYS A 21 -22.14 10.27 0.74
C LYS A 21 -23.40 9.41 0.89
N ALA A 22 -23.73 8.59 -0.11
CA ALA A 22 -24.82 7.64 -0.01
C ALA A 22 -24.56 6.61 1.09
N LEU A 23 -23.36 6.03 1.16
CA LEU A 23 -22.95 5.14 2.25
C LEU A 23 -22.99 5.82 3.62
N GLN A 24 -22.49 7.06 3.73
CA GLN A 24 -22.58 7.84 4.97
C GLN A 24 -24.05 7.98 5.44
N THR A 25 -24.97 8.21 4.50
CA THR A 25 -26.41 8.33 4.78
C THR A 25 -27.02 6.99 5.17
N GLU A 26 -26.69 5.91 4.44
CA GLU A 26 -27.19 4.55 4.68
C GLU A 26 -26.86 4.06 6.10
N TYR A 27 -25.64 4.34 6.58
CA TYR A 27 -25.18 3.90 7.90
C TYR A 27 -25.35 4.94 9.00
N ALA A 28 -26.04 6.06 8.71
CA ALA A 28 -26.30 7.12 9.68
C ALA A 28 -27.01 6.56 10.93
N GLY A 29 -26.46 6.85 12.11
CA GLY A 29 -26.98 6.37 13.40
C GLY A 29 -26.40 5.03 13.88
N SER A 30 -25.74 4.26 13.00
CA SER A 30 -25.03 3.02 13.39
C SER A 30 -23.50 3.16 13.32
N ARG A 31 -23.01 4.03 12.43
CA ARG A 31 -21.59 4.32 12.24
C ARG A 31 -21.37 5.83 12.25
N ASP A 32 -20.23 6.24 12.76
CA ASP A 32 -19.73 7.61 12.62
C ASP A 32 -18.78 7.65 11.42
N ILE A 33 -19.19 8.32 10.34
CA ILE A 33 -18.47 8.36 9.07
C ILE A 33 -18.23 9.82 8.71
N GLU A 34 -16.98 10.17 8.46
CA GLU A 34 -16.57 11.49 7.99
C GLU A 34 -15.88 11.36 6.63
N ILE A 35 -16.35 12.14 5.66
CA ILE A 35 -15.75 12.20 4.32
C ILE A 35 -14.94 13.48 4.26
N VAL A 36 -13.63 13.36 4.08
CA VAL A 36 -12.72 14.50 4.01
C VAL A 36 -12.27 14.69 2.57
N PRO A 37 -12.75 15.75 1.88
CA PRO A 37 -12.32 16.02 0.51
C PRO A 37 -10.90 16.58 0.49
N GLY A 38 -10.08 16.14 -0.47
CA GLY A 38 -8.74 16.67 -0.71
C GLY A 38 -7.66 15.59 -0.81
N ASP A 39 -6.40 16.01 -0.88
CA ASP A 39 -5.26 15.10 -0.89
C ASP A 39 -5.14 14.35 0.44
N ALA A 40 -5.23 13.02 0.37
CA ALA A 40 -5.24 12.15 1.53
C ALA A 40 -3.94 12.24 2.33
N ASN A 41 -2.79 12.38 1.66
CA ASN A 41 -1.50 12.49 2.35
C ASN A 41 -1.45 13.77 3.20
N SER A 42 -1.83 14.90 2.63
CA SER A 42 -1.84 16.20 3.31
C SER A 42 -2.82 16.21 4.48
N ALA A 43 -4.03 15.70 4.28
CA ALA A 43 -5.05 15.64 5.32
C ALA A 43 -4.65 14.70 6.47
N LEU A 44 -4.02 13.57 6.16
CA LEU A 44 -3.50 12.64 7.16
C LEU A 44 -2.37 13.27 7.97
N LEU A 45 -1.38 13.90 7.33
CA LEU A 45 -0.28 14.58 8.03
C LEU A 45 -0.79 15.73 8.92
N ALA A 46 -1.78 16.49 8.46
CA ALA A 46 -2.41 17.53 9.27
C ALA A 46 -3.09 16.96 10.52
N LEU A 47 -3.83 15.84 10.38
CA LEU A 47 -4.45 15.13 11.50
C LEU A 47 -3.42 14.65 12.53
N LEU A 48 -2.29 14.11 12.07
CA LEU A 48 -1.20 13.68 12.96
C LEU A 48 -0.59 14.88 13.71
N GLY A 49 -0.48 16.04 13.05
CA GLY A 49 0.05 17.27 13.63
C GLY A 49 -0.91 17.98 14.60
N SER A 50 -2.22 17.74 14.52
CA SER A 50 -3.25 18.50 15.25
C SER A 50 -3.56 17.96 16.66
N GLY A 51 -2.66 17.19 17.27
CA GLY A 51 -2.84 16.66 18.63
C GLY A 51 -3.09 15.15 18.73
N PHE A 52 -2.77 14.39 17.67
CA PHE A 52 -2.79 12.93 17.74
C PHE A 52 -1.83 12.43 18.84
N SER A 53 -2.33 11.58 19.73
CA SER A 53 -1.55 11.06 20.86
C SER A 53 -1.79 9.58 21.08
N LYS A 54 -0.71 8.81 21.18
CA LYS A 54 -0.77 7.37 21.47
C LYS A 54 -1.43 7.01 22.81
N LYS A 55 -1.65 7.99 23.71
CA LYS A 55 -2.33 7.76 24.99
C LYS A 55 -3.84 7.68 24.80
N THR A 56 -4.38 8.46 23.87
CA THR A 56 -5.82 8.65 23.68
C THR A 56 -6.33 8.10 22.35
N HIS A 57 -5.44 7.91 21.37
CA HIS A 57 -5.79 7.50 20.01
C HIS A 57 -5.21 6.12 19.67
N ARG A 58 -6.02 5.38 18.92
CA ARG A 58 -5.66 4.19 18.15
C ARG A 58 -6.35 4.31 16.81
N ALA A 59 -5.65 3.98 15.74
CA ALA A 59 -6.25 3.97 14.41
C ALA A 59 -5.71 2.80 13.59
N TYR A 60 -6.55 2.33 12.68
CA TYR A 60 -6.19 1.39 11.64
C TYR A 60 -6.41 2.10 10.31
N ILE A 61 -5.41 2.12 9.43
CA ILE A 61 -5.47 2.84 8.16
C ILE A 61 -5.25 1.86 7.02
N PHE A 62 -6.18 1.87 6.05
CA PHE A 62 -6.01 1.17 4.79
C PHE A 62 -5.40 2.12 3.76
N LEU A 63 -4.18 1.83 3.33
CA LEU A 63 -3.45 2.59 2.32
C LEU A 63 -3.60 1.88 0.98
N ASP A 64 -4.49 2.40 0.14
CA ASP A 64 -4.73 1.95 -1.23
C ASP A 64 -4.25 3.01 -2.23
N PRO A 65 -2.92 3.07 -2.51
CA PRO A 65 -2.40 4.06 -3.42
C PRO A 65 -2.91 3.81 -4.84
N PHE A 66 -3.38 4.86 -5.50
CA PHE A 66 -3.51 4.83 -6.95
C PHE A 66 -2.11 4.92 -7.57
N GLY A 67 -1.55 3.80 -8.00
CA GLY A 67 -0.14 3.74 -8.41
C GLY A 67 0.79 3.85 -7.20
N ILE A 68 1.74 4.78 -7.20
CA ILE A 68 2.76 4.94 -6.13
C ILE A 68 2.65 6.27 -5.37
N GLN A 69 1.42 6.75 -5.19
CA GLN A 69 1.10 8.07 -4.61
C GLN A 69 1.14 8.16 -3.07
N VAL A 70 1.73 7.18 -2.39
CA VAL A 70 1.96 7.24 -0.94
C VAL A 70 3.47 7.36 -0.71
N PRO A 71 3.99 8.57 -0.46
CA PRO A 71 5.40 8.77 -0.17
C PRO A 71 5.84 8.03 1.10
N TRP A 72 7.09 7.58 1.15
CA TRP A 72 7.62 6.90 2.33
C TRP A 72 7.54 7.75 3.60
N LYS A 73 7.71 9.08 3.49
CA LYS A 73 7.53 10.01 4.62
C LYS A 73 6.16 9.90 5.30
N THR A 74 5.11 9.55 4.54
CA THR A 74 3.77 9.32 5.10
C THR A 74 3.79 8.08 5.98
N ILE A 75 4.43 6.99 5.52
CA ILE A 75 4.61 5.75 6.28
C ILE A 75 5.39 6.02 7.58
N GLU A 76 6.47 6.79 7.50
CA GLU A 76 7.29 7.16 8.67
C GLU A 76 6.50 7.98 9.68
N ALA A 77 5.72 8.96 9.22
CA ALA A 77 4.87 9.77 10.10
C ALA A 77 3.84 8.91 10.84
N LEU A 78 3.23 7.93 10.17
CA LEU A 78 2.28 7.00 10.78
C LEU A 78 2.96 6.10 11.80
N ALA A 79 4.12 5.53 11.46
CA ALA A 79 4.91 4.67 12.34
C ALA A 79 5.38 5.42 13.59
N ALA A 80 5.81 6.68 13.46
CA ALA A 80 6.29 7.51 14.55
C ALA A 80 5.25 7.70 15.67
N THR A 81 3.96 7.61 15.34
CA THR A 81 2.88 7.68 16.35
C THR A 81 2.90 6.51 17.34
N LYS A 82 3.43 5.34 16.93
CA LYS A 82 3.40 4.08 17.70
C LYS A 82 2.00 3.66 18.15
N ALA A 83 0.96 4.12 17.45
CA ALA A 83 -0.45 3.95 17.80
C ALA A 83 -1.32 3.57 16.62
N ILE A 84 -0.75 3.61 15.42
CA ILE A 84 -1.42 3.36 14.15
C ILE A 84 -0.94 2.03 13.61
N GLU A 85 -1.89 1.24 13.15
CA GLU A 85 -1.67 0.05 12.34
C GLU A 85 -2.07 0.37 10.90
N VAL A 86 -1.34 -0.16 9.93
CA VAL A 86 -1.59 0.06 8.51
C VAL A 86 -1.77 -1.24 7.78
N MET A 87 -2.67 -1.24 6.81
CA MET A 87 -2.75 -2.27 5.76
C MET A 87 -2.49 -1.59 4.43
N ILE A 88 -1.48 -2.06 3.72
CA ILE A 88 -0.94 -1.43 2.51
C ILE A 88 -1.23 -2.33 1.32
N ASN A 89 -1.82 -1.75 0.28
CA ASN A 89 -1.96 -2.37 -1.02
C ASN A 89 -0.73 -2.06 -1.88
N PHE A 90 0.33 -2.87 -1.75
CA PHE A 90 1.62 -2.64 -2.40
C PHE A 90 1.57 -2.93 -3.92
N PRO A 91 1.78 -1.93 -4.79
CA PRO A 91 1.41 -1.96 -6.21
C PRO A 91 2.50 -2.52 -7.13
N MET A 92 3.09 -3.67 -6.75
CA MET A 92 4.19 -4.28 -7.50
C MET A 92 3.82 -4.59 -8.95
N GLY A 93 2.77 -5.37 -9.18
CA GLY A 93 2.34 -5.79 -10.52
C GLY A 93 1.65 -4.69 -11.33
N MET A 94 0.97 -3.77 -10.64
CA MET A 94 0.18 -2.71 -11.27
C MET A 94 0.98 -1.49 -11.71
N ALA A 95 1.98 -1.07 -10.92
CA ALA A 95 2.74 0.15 -11.17
C ALA A 95 4.26 -0.08 -11.18
N ILE A 96 4.83 -0.55 -10.07
CA ILE A 96 6.27 -0.55 -9.83
C ILE A 96 7.01 -1.33 -10.91
N ARG A 97 6.52 -2.52 -11.28
CA ARG A 97 7.13 -3.37 -12.31
C ARG A 97 7.34 -2.66 -13.65
N ARG A 98 6.37 -1.83 -14.07
CA ARG A 98 6.41 -1.09 -15.35
C ARG A 98 7.41 0.07 -15.31
N MET A 99 7.62 0.63 -14.11
CA MET A 99 8.54 1.75 -13.88
C MET A 99 10.00 1.32 -13.78
N MET A 100 10.28 0.01 -13.89
CA MET A 100 11.62 -0.58 -13.79
C MET A 100 11.97 -1.35 -15.08
N PRO A 101 12.42 -0.66 -16.15
CA PRO A 101 12.82 -1.28 -17.41
C PRO A 101 13.92 -2.32 -17.22
N ARG A 102 13.97 -3.34 -18.09
CA ARG A 102 14.97 -4.42 -17.97
C ARG A 102 16.43 -3.96 -18.09
N THR A 103 16.65 -2.82 -18.76
CA THR A 103 17.98 -2.25 -19.00
C THR A 103 18.51 -1.42 -17.82
N GLY A 104 17.65 -1.03 -16.87
CA GLY A 104 18.02 -0.08 -15.82
C GLY A 104 17.91 1.40 -16.20
N ASP A 105 17.63 1.70 -17.48
CA ASP A 105 17.44 3.07 -17.99
C ASP A 105 16.08 3.63 -17.57
N VAL A 106 15.96 3.91 -16.28
CA VAL A 106 14.72 4.41 -15.66
C VAL A 106 14.56 5.88 -16.00
N PRO A 107 13.47 6.29 -16.68
CA PRO A 107 13.21 7.69 -16.98
C PRO A 107 13.26 8.57 -15.71
N PRO A 108 13.80 9.80 -15.78
CA PRO A 108 14.00 10.63 -14.59
C PRO A 108 12.74 10.82 -13.73
N GLY A 109 11.57 11.07 -14.36
CA GLY A 109 10.31 11.21 -13.63
C GLY A 109 9.85 9.93 -12.92
N TRP A 110 10.14 8.75 -13.49
CA TRP A 110 9.87 7.48 -12.83
C TRP A 110 10.83 7.23 -11.67
N GLY A 111 12.11 7.57 -11.86
CA GLY A 111 13.11 7.55 -10.80
C GLY A 111 12.68 8.36 -9.58
N ILE A 112 12.35 9.65 -9.78
CA ILE A 112 11.88 10.55 -8.72
C ILE A 112 10.65 9.97 -7.99
N SER A 113 9.72 9.40 -8.75
CA SER A 113 8.49 8.84 -8.16
C SER A 113 8.78 7.60 -7.32
N LEU A 114 9.67 6.70 -7.80
CA LEU A 114 10.12 5.53 -7.05
C LEU A 114 10.94 5.93 -5.82
N ASP A 115 11.85 6.88 -5.96
CA ASP A 115 12.66 7.42 -4.86
C ASP A 115 11.75 8.06 -3.80
N THR A 116 10.65 8.69 -4.19
CA THR A 116 9.67 9.27 -3.24
C THR A 116 8.84 8.19 -2.54
N PHE A 117 8.37 7.20 -3.30
CA PHE A 117 7.56 6.09 -2.79
C PHE A 117 8.35 5.19 -1.83
N PHE A 118 9.60 4.88 -2.18
CA PHE A 118 10.52 4.16 -1.33
C PHE A 118 11.24 5.07 -0.32
N GLY A 119 11.30 6.38 -0.54
CA GLY A 119 12.02 7.32 0.33
C GLY A 119 13.54 7.34 0.15
N THR A 120 14.08 6.59 -0.80
CA THR A 120 15.51 6.47 -1.08
C THR A 120 15.72 5.87 -2.49
N PRO A 121 16.81 6.18 -3.22
CA PRO A 121 17.17 5.52 -4.48
C PRO A 121 17.66 4.08 -4.32
N ASP A 122 17.91 3.59 -3.10
CA ASP A 122 18.48 2.26 -2.82
C ASP A 122 17.65 1.08 -3.35
N TRP A 123 16.40 1.32 -3.75
CA TRP A 123 15.58 0.31 -4.43
C TRP A 123 16.28 -0.22 -5.69
N ARG A 124 17.18 0.55 -6.30
CA ARG A 124 17.96 0.14 -7.47
C ARG A 124 18.86 -1.05 -7.18
N ASP A 125 19.41 -1.15 -5.98
CA ASP A 125 20.30 -2.24 -5.55
C ASP A 125 19.55 -3.57 -5.39
N HIS A 126 18.23 -3.49 -5.24
CA HIS A 126 17.34 -4.65 -5.20
C HIS A 126 16.72 -4.97 -6.56
N ALA A 127 16.78 -4.03 -7.50
CA ALA A 127 16.19 -4.14 -8.83
C ALA A 127 17.20 -4.58 -9.89
N TYR A 128 18.44 -4.12 -9.80
CA TYR A 128 19.43 -4.22 -10.86
C TYR A 128 20.79 -4.74 -10.39
N GLU A 129 21.51 -5.37 -11.31
CA GLU A 129 22.90 -5.79 -11.18
C GLU A 129 23.71 -5.30 -12.38
N GLU A 130 25.02 -5.18 -12.17
CA GLU A 130 25.97 -5.05 -13.27
C GLU A 130 26.36 -6.43 -13.78
N VAL A 131 26.18 -6.65 -15.08
CA VAL A 131 26.58 -7.87 -15.79
C VAL A 131 27.69 -7.51 -16.74
N THR A 132 28.81 -8.23 -16.65
CA THR A 132 29.92 -8.09 -17.59
C THR A 132 29.95 -9.30 -18.52
N ASP A 133 29.84 -9.03 -19.81
CA ASP A 133 29.93 -10.05 -20.87
C ASP A 133 30.94 -9.60 -21.96
N LEU A 134 31.04 -10.35 -23.06
CA LEU A 134 31.97 -10.04 -24.16
C LEU A 134 31.72 -8.66 -24.79
N GLY A 135 30.52 -8.10 -24.64
CA GLY A 135 30.14 -6.76 -25.10
C GLY A 135 30.43 -5.64 -24.09
N GLY A 136 31.00 -5.95 -22.93
CA GLY A 136 31.31 -5.01 -21.86
C GLY A 136 30.38 -5.12 -20.64
N THR A 137 30.46 -4.14 -19.75
CA THR A 137 29.61 -4.05 -18.55
C THR A 137 28.32 -3.32 -18.87
N ARG A 138 27.19 -3.90 -18.47
CA ARG A 138 25.86 -3.33 -18.63
C ARG A 138 25.00 -3.59 -17.40
N THR A 139 24.03 -2.72 -17.17
CA THR A 139 23.00 -2.93 -16.17
C THR A 139 21.97 -3.94 -16.66
N ALA A 140 21.57 -4.86 -15.79
CA ALA A 140 20.50 -5.82 -16.03
C ALA A 140 19.58 -5.89 -14.81
N LYS A 141 18.28 -6.08 -15.07
CA LYS A 141 17.32 -6.34 -14.00
C LYS A 141 17.47 -7.76 -13.47
N PHE A 142 17.54 -7.91 -12.15
CA PHE A 142 17.54 -9.23 -11.51
C PHE A 142 16.30 -10.04 -11.96
N ALA A 143 16.48 -11.34 -12.16
CA ALA A 143 15.37 -12.23 -12.48
C ALA A 143 14.31 -12.28 -11.35
N ASP A 144 14.74 -12.14 -10.10
CA ASP A 144 13.92 -12.14 -8.88
C ASP A 144 13.70 -10.73 -8.29
N SER A 145 13.91 -9.67 -9.08
CA SER A 145 13.85 -8.27 -8.60
C SER A 145 12.56 -7.93 -7.84
N GLU A 146 11.43 -8.50 -8.27
CA GLU A 146 10.12 -8.22 -7.64
C GLU A 146 10.05 -8.80 -6.22
N VAL A 147 10.62 -9.98 -6.00
CA VAL A 147 10.70 -10.63 -4.68
C VAL A 147 11.68 -9.88 -3.80
N ARG A 148 12.85 -9.52 -4.33
CA ARG A 148 13.87 -8.74 -3.61
C ARG A 148 13.32 -7.41 -3.11
N LEU A 149 12.65 -6.66 -3.98
CA LEU A 149 12.04 -5.38 -3.63
C LEU A 149 10.89 -5.51 -2.64
N LEU A 150 10.05 -6.54 -2.78
CA LEU A 150 8.97 -6.81 -1.83
C LEU A 150 9.53 -7.06 -0.42
N GLU A 151 10.52 -7.94 -0.31
CA GLU A 151 11.12 -8.29 0.97
C GLU A 151 11.91 -7.11 1.57
N TRP A 152 12.61 -6.35 0.74
CA TRP A 152 13.25 -5.11 1.18
C TRP A 152 12.24 -4.10 1.70
N TYR A 153 11.15 -3.85 0.97
CA TYR A 153 10.07 -2.96 1.43
C TYR A 153 9.46 -3.42 2.75
N ARG A 154 9.18 -4.73 2.89
CA ARG A 154 8.69 -5.33 4.15
C ARG A 154 9.67 -5.15 5.30
N SER A 155 10.98 -5.32 5.06
CA SER A 155 12.00 -5.12 6.09
C SER A 155 12.01 -3.67 6.61
N ARG A 156 11.79 -2.70 5.72
CA ARG A 156 11.70 -1.28 6.09
C ARG A 156 10.42 -0.97 6.84
N LEU A 157 9.29 -1.57 6.46
CA LEU A 157 8.05 -1.50 7.24
C LEU A 157 8.24 -2.08 8.64
N GLN A 158 8.93 -3.23 8.75
CA GLN A 158 9.24 -3.83 10.04
C GLN A 158 10.13 -2.92 10.89
N ALA A 159 11.15 -2.29 10.30
CA ALA A 159 12.01 -1.35 11.01
C ALA A 159 11.22 -0.12 11.50
N ALA A 160 10.28 0.39 10.70
CA ALA A 160 9.47 1.54 11.06
C ALA A 160 8.42 1.23 12.15
N PHE A 161 7.64 0.15 11.97
CA PHE A 161 6.51 -0.17 12.84
C PHE A 161 6.83 -1.16 13.96
N GLY A 162 7.85 -1.99 13.81
CA GLY A 162 8.21 -3.08 14.73
C GLY A 162 7.71 -4.45 14.28
N PHE A 163 6.46 -4.55 13.81
CA PHE A 163 5.88 -5.79 13.29
C PHE A 163 5.33 -5.61 11.87
N VAL A 164 5.49 -6.63 11.03
CA VAL A 164 4.99 -6.69 9.65
C VAL A 164 4.48 -8.09 9.34
N SER A 165 3.38 -8.21 8.61
CA SER A 165 2.85 -9.50 8.16
C SER A 165 3.66 -10.09 7.02
N ARG A 166 3.37 -11.34 6.67
CA ARG A 166 3.70 -11.86 5.34
C ARG A 166 2.91 -11.08 4.29
N ALA A 167 3.54 -10.84 3.14
CA ALA A 167 2.86 -10.26 1.99
C ALA A 167 1.95 -11.31 1.32
N GLN A 168 0.69 -10.95 1.09
CA GLN A 168 -0.25 -11.80 0.35
C GLN A 168 -0.43 -11.29 -1.07
N LEU A 169 -0.13 -12.15 -2.03
CA LEU A 169 -0.32 -11.85 -3.44
C LEU A 169 -1.81 -11.83 -3.79
N ILE A 170 -2.27 -10.72 -4.34
CA ILE A 170 -3.58 -10.57 -4.95
C ILE A 170 -3.42 -10.66 -6.46
N THR A 171 -4.14 -11.60 -7.07
CA THR A 171 -4.16 -11.81 -8.52
C THR A 171 -5.50 -11.45 -9.13
N ASN A 172 -5.51 -11.12 -10.42
CA ASN A 172 -6.75 -11.07 -11.18
C ASN A 172 -7.30 -12.50 -11.44
N THR A 173 -8.47 -12.58 -12.08
CA THR A 173 -9.15 -13.84 -12.42
C THR A 173 -8.36 -14.73 -13.40
N ARG A 174 -7.35 -14.19 -14.07
CA ARG A 174 -6.43 -14.91 -14.99
C ARG A 174 -5.08 -15.23 -14.35
N GLY A 175 -4.93 -15.02 -13.04
CA GLY A 175 -3.68 -15.28 -12.30
C GLY A 175 -2.60 -14.21 -12.47
N GLY A 176 -2.90 -13.08 -13.12
CA GLY A 176 -1.96 -11.97 -13.24
C GLY A 176 -1.75 -11.26 -11.90
N HIS A 177 -0.49 -11.04 -11.52
CA HIS A 177 -0.11 -10.39 -10.27
C HIS A 177 -0.55 -8.92 -10.27
N LEU A 178 -1.36 -8.52 -9.28
CA LEU A 178 -1.81 -7.14 -9.14
C LEU A 178 -1.04 -6.43 -8.03
N TYR A 179 -1.25 -6.87 -6.80
CA TYR A 179 -0.76 -6.21 -5.60
C TYR A 179 -0.30 -7.23 -4.56
N TYR A 180 0.43 -6.75 -3.56
CA TYR A 180 0.63 -7.47 -2.31
C TYR A 180 -0.09 -6.74 -1.17
N LEU A 181 -0.95 -7.43 -0.43
CA LEU A 181 -1.47 -6.91 0.83
C LEU A 181 -0.45 -7.16 1.95
N ILE A 182 -0.10 -6.09 2.66
CA ILE A 182 0.89 -6.11 3.74
C ILE A 182 0.35 -5.32 4.92
N TRP A 183 0.32 -5.94 6.09
CA TRP A 183 0.01 -5.24 7.34
C TRP A 183 1.32 -4.85 8.05
N ALA A 184 1.34 -3.69 8.70
CA ALA A 184 2.41 -3.26 9.60
C ALA A 184 1.86 -2.50 10.81
N GLY A 185 2.47 -2.69 11.98
CA GLY A 185 1.98 -2.04 13.20
C GLY A 185 2.88 -2.25 14.43
N PRO A 186 2.61 -1.51 15.52
CA PRO A 186 3.44 -1.50 16.73
C PRO A 186 3.16 -2.65 17.71
N ARG A 187 2.19 -3.53 17.41
CA ARG A 187 1.71 -4.56 18.34
C ARG A 187 1.71 -5.94 17.70
N VAL A 188 2.19 -6.93 18.45
CA VAL A 188 2.21 -8.33 18.02
C VAL A 188 0.79 -8.91 17.90
N GLU A 189 -0.16 -8.40 18.67
CA GLU A 189 -1.56 -8.80 18.61
C GLU A 189 -2.20 -8.41 17.27
N GLY A 190 -1.86 -7.22 16.76
CA GLY A 190 -2.27 -6.78 15.43
C GLY A 190 -1.72 -7.69 14.34
N LEU A 191 -0.45 -8.11 14.47
CA LEU A 191 0.17 -9.08 13.55
C LEU A 191 -0.59 -10.42 13.53
N LYS A 192 -0.92 -10.97 14.71
CA LYS A 192 -1.69 -12.22 14.81
C LYS A 192 -3.05 -12.11 14.10
N GLY A 193 -3.74 -10.99 14.29
CA GLY A 193 -5.01 -10.72 13.61
C GLY A 193 -4.85 -10.59 12.10
N ALA A 194 -3.83 -9.86 11.65
CA ALA A 194 -3.53 -9.68 10.23
C ALA A 194 -3.18 -11.02 9.56
N ASP A 195 -2.30 -11.83 10.16
CA ASP A 195 -1.95 -13.14 9.63
C ASP A 195 -3.16 -14.08 9.56
N TYR A 196 -4.07 -14.04 10.54
CA TYR A 196 -5.32 -14.79 10.49
C TYR A 196 -6.17 -14.41 9.28
N ILE A 197 -6.38 -13.11 9.04
CA ILE A 197 -7.18 -12.60 7.93
C ILE A 197 -6.52 -12.92 6.58
N LEU A 198 -5.22 -12.66 6.48
CA LEU A 198 -4.44 -12.74 5.26
C LEU A 198 -4.18 -14.19 4.80
N THR A 199 -4.18 -15.15 5.72
CA THR A 199 -3.95 -16.58 5.40
C THR A 199 -5.23 -17.40 5.33
N MET A 200 -6.39 -16.78 5.60
CA MET A 200 -7.67 -17.44 5.53
C MET A 200 -7.97 -17.84 4.08
N LYS A 201 -7.94 -19.15 3.79
CA LYS A 201 -8.43 -19.65 2.49
C LYS A 201 -9.94 -19.42 2.43
N PRO A 202 -10.49 -18.88 1.34
CA PRO A 202 -11.93 -18.77 1.20
C PRO A 202 -12.56 -20.14 1.36
N THR A 203 -13.38 -20.32 2.40
CA THR A 203 -14.20 -21.52 2.54
C THR A 203 -15.32 -21.45 1.50
N GLY A 204 -15.11 -22.07 0.34
CA GLY A 204 -16.17 -22.50 -0.57
C GLY A 204 -16.42 -21.61 -1.79
N THR A 205 -15.82 -21.99 -2.92
CA THR A 205 -16.44 -21.82 -4.24
C THR A 205 -17.38 -23.00 -4.48
N SER A 206 -18.65 -22.91 -4.09
CA SER A 206 -19.71 -23.72 -4.70
C SER A 206 -20.34 -22.88 -5.81
N GLY A 207 -20.25 -23.37 -7.04
CA GLY A 207 -20.53 -22.61 -8.26
C GLY A 207 -21.91 -21.96 -8.32
N ARG A 208 -21.93 -20.69 -8.72
CA ARG A 208 -23.05 -20.15 -9.50
C ARG A 208 -22.59 -20.09 -10.96
N LYS A 209 -23.23 -20.90 -11.79
CA LYS A 209 -23.16 -20.81 -13.27
C LYS A 209 -23.52 -19.38 -13.70
N PRO A 210 -22.91 -18.86 -14.79
CA PRO A 210 -23.35 -17.61 -15.39
C PRO A 210 -24.75 -17.82 -15.97
N MET A 211 -25.71 -16.99 -15.55
CA MET A 211 -26.99 -16.86 -16.22
C MET A 211 -26.78 -15.86 -17.35
N LEU A 212 -26.75 -16.36 -18.58
CA LEU A 212 -27.01 -15.54 -19.76
C LEU A 212 -28.44 -15.02 -19.67
N LEU A 213 -28.61 -13.72 -19.86
CA LEU A 213 -29.69 -13.08 -20.62
C LEU A 213 -29.16 -11.73 -21.10
#